data_AF-A0A2C9KB04-F1
#
_entry.id   AF-A0A2C9KB04-F1
#
_cell.length_a   1.000
_cell.length_b   1.000
_cell.length_c   1.000
_cell.angle_alpha   90.00
_cell.angle_beta   90.00
_cell.angle_gamma   90.00
#
_symmetry.space_group_name_H-M   'P 1'
#
loop_
_entity.id
_entity.type
_entity.pdbx_description
1 polymer ?
#
loop_
_entity_poly.entity_id
_entity_poly.type
_entity_poly.pdbx_seq_one_letter_code
_entity_poly.pdbx_strand_id
1 'polypeptide(L)'
;MEHCADGALSIEVWGHRSQGFGKDLVMSDAAQAKSRSVADRWNEVMRKIEFWAEIHELNDQGDYTAVEVTPKNDVPCAGVMQLRQVSARL
;
A
#
# COMPACT_ATOMS: atom_id res chain seq x y z
N MET A 1 -5.94 14.49 20.08
CA MET A 1 -5.14 14.61 18.86
C MET A 1 -3.70 14.27 19.24
N GLU A 2 -3.48 12.99 19.50
CA GLU A 2 -2.25 12.46 20.08
C GLU A 2 -1.98 11.11 19.40
N HIS A 3 -1.69 11.15 18.09
CA HIS A 3 -1.57 9.96 17.25
C HIS A 3 -0.25 9.89 16.49
N CYS A 4 0.80 10.48 17.04
CA CYS A 4 2.17 10.19 16.62
C CYS A 4 3.00 10.02 17.90
N ALA A 5 3.14 8.77 18.34
CA ALA A 5 4.21 8.43 19.27
C ALA A 5 5.56 8.71 18.59
N ASP A 6 6.59 9.06 19.37
CA ASP A 6 7.93 9.32 18.87
C ASP A 6 8.45 8.08 18.09
N GLY A 7 8.65 8.24 16.78
CA GLY A 7 8.98 7.16 15.85
C GLY A 7 7.87 6.73 14.88
N ALA A 8 6.67 7.31 14.92
CA ALA A 8 5.62 7.04 13.95
C ALA A 8 5.95 7.66 12.56
N LEU A 9 5.92 6.83 11.51
CA LEU A 9 6.01 7.28 10.11
C LEU A 9 4.60 7.43 9.53
N SER A 10 4.22 8.63 9.11
CA SER A 10 3.00 8.81 8.31
C SER A 10 3.23 8.26 6.90
N ILE A 11 2.40 7.30 6.50
CA ILE A 11 2.38 6.79 5.12
C ILE A 11 1.10 7.25 4.47
N GLU A 12 1.24 8.12 3.48
CA GLU A 12 0.11 8.65 2.72
C GLU A 12 0.03 7.94 1.37
N VAL A 13 -1.05 7.19 1.16
CA VAL A 13 -1.28 6.43 -0.07
C VAL A 13 -2.13 7.25 -1.03
N TRP A 14 -1.46 7.93 -1.95
CA TRP A 14 -2.12 8.68 -3.01
C TRP A 14 -2.37 7.79 -4.23
N GLY A 15 -3.64 7.48 -4.49
CA GLY A 15 -4.04 6.89 -5.77
C GLY A 15 -4.12 7.95 -6.86
N HIS A 16 -3.29 7.86 -7.90
CA HIS A 16 -3.42 8.75 -9.05
C HIS A 16 -4.54 8.22 -9.95
N ARG A 17 -5.77 8.75 -9.83
CA ARG A 17 -6.80 8.57 -10.88
C ARG A 17 -6.48 9.52 -12.03
N SER A 18 -5.45 9.22 -12.81
CA SER A 18 -5.22 9.91 -14.09
C SER A 18 -6.35 9.59 -15.05
N GLN A 19 -6.94 10.61 -15.68
CA GLN A 19 -7.91 10.47 -16.79
C GLN A 19 -7.30 9.88 -18.08
N GLY A 20 -6.24 9.08 -17.97
CA GLY A 20 -5.38 8.63 -19.06
C GLY A 20 -4.88 7.20 -18.93
N PHE A 21 -5.36 6.40 -17.97
CA PHE A 21 -5.20 4.94 -18.07
C PHE A 21 -5.96 4.47 -19.32
N GLY A 22 -5.23 4.22 -20.41
CA GLY A 22 -5.77 3.75 -21.69
C GLY A 22 -5.69 4.73 -22.87
N LYS A 23 -5.07 5.91 -22.74
CA LYS A 23 -4.74 6.72 -23.93
C LYS A 23 -3.27 6.54 -24.28
N ASP A 24 -3.03 5.90 -25.42
CA ASP A 24 -1.71 5.84 -26.06
C ASP A 24 -1.26 7.25 -26.40
N LEU A 25 -0.56 7.89 -25.46
CA LEU A 25 0.27 9.04 -25.77
C LEU A 25 1.44 8.49 -26.59
N VAL A 26 1.57 8.96 -27.83
CA VAL A 26 2.75 8.65 -28.66
C VAL A 26 3.96 9.29 -27.98
N MET A 27 4.62 8.52 -27.12
CA MET A 27 5.87 8.91 -26.50
C MET A 27 6.97 8.81 -27.53
N SER A 28 7.94 9.72 -27.49
CA SER A 28 9.17 9.54 -28.27
C SER A 28 9.92 8.31 -27.78
N ASP A 29 10.66 7.63 -28.67
CA ASP A 29 11.44 6.45 -28.32
C ASP A 29 12.39 6.68 -27.14
N ALA A 30 12.96 7.88 -27.05
CA ALA A 30 13.83 8.31 -25.95
C ALA A 30 13.07 8.41 -24.62
N ALA A 31 11.85 8.95 -24.63
CA ALA A 31 11.01 9.04 -23.43
C ALA A 31 10.55 7.66 -22.97
N GLN A 32 10.23 6.77 -23.91
CA GLN A 32 9.83 5.40 -23.61
C GLN A 32 11.00 4.56 -23.07
N ALA A 33 12.20 4.69 -23.65
CA ALA A 33 13.41 4.04 -23.15
C ALA A 33 13.77 4.49 -21.73
N LYS A 34 13.64 5.80 -21.44
CA LYS A 34 13.86 6.35 -20.10
C LYS A 34 12.80 5.87 -19.10
N SER A 35 11.55 5.77 -19.51
CA SER A 35 10.48 5.24 -18.65
C SER A 35 10.72 3.76 -18.29
N ARG A 36 11.11 2.94 -19.27
CA ARG A 36 11.50 1.54 -19.05
C ARG A 36 12.66 1.41 -18.06
N SER A 37 13.73 2.19 -18.21
CA SER A 37 14.88 2.10 -17.30
C SER A 37 14.57 2.54 -15.87
N VAL A 38 13.65 3.50 -15.69
CA VAL A 38 13.15 3.86 -14.36
C VAL A 38 12.32 2.73 -13.75
N ALA A 39 11.45 2.10 -14.53
CA ALA A 39 10.65 0.96 -14.07
C ALA A 39 11.54 -0.24 -13.70
N ASP A 40 12.54 -0.55 -14.52
CA ASP A 40 13.49 -1.64 -14.25
C ASP A 40 14.30 -1.39 -12.99
N ARG A 41 14.81 -0.16 -12.81
CA ARG A 41 15.58 0.21 -11.60
C ARG A 41 14.69 0.23 -10.35
N TRP A 42 13.45 0.66 -10.48
CA TRP A 42 12.46 0.57 -9.40
C TRP A 42 12.18 -0.88 -9.01
N ASN A 43 11.97 -1.76 -9.98
CA ASN A 43 11.80 -3.20 -9.73
C ASN A 43 13.02 -3.82 -9.04
N GLU A 44 14.24 -3.43 -9.43
CA GLU A 44 15.46 -3.89 -8.77
C GLU A 44 15.55 -3.40 -7.31
N VAL A 45 15.22 -2.14 -7.05
CA VAL A 45 15.18 -1.58 -5.69
C VAL A 45 14.12 -2.28 -4.84
N MET A 46 12.91 -2.45 -5.37
CA MET A 46 11.81 -3.12 -4.66
C MET A 46 12.14 -4.58 -4.33
N ARG A 47 12.87 -5.29 -5.19
CA ARG A 47 13.36 -6.65 -4.90
C ARG A 47 14.39 -6.72 -3.77
N LYS A 48 15.06 -5.61 -3.47
CA LYS A 48 16.07 -5.50 -2.41
C LYS A 48 15.50 -4.95 -1.11
N ILE A 49 14.28 -4.41 -1.13
CA ILE A 49 13.59 -3.93 0.06
C ILE A 49 12.80 -5.10 0.64
N GLU A 50 13.26 -5.59 1.79
CA GLU A 50 12.45 -6.42 2.66
C GLU A 50 11.64 -5.50 3.58
N PHE A 51 10.32 -5.54 3.47
CA PHE A 51 9.41 -4.78 4.31
C PHE A 51 8.41 -5.73 4.94
N TRP A 52 8.32 -5.69 6.27
CA TRP A 52 7.28 -6.37 7.03
C TRP A 52 6.45 -5.31 7.74
N ALA A 53 5.14 -5.51 7.73
CA ALA A 53 4.20 -4.72 8.50
C ALA A 53 3.18 -5.66 9.12
N GLU A 54 2.85 -5.39 10.38
CA GLU A 54 1.78 -6.07 11.10
C GLU A 54 0.74 -5.01 11.49
N ILE A 55 -0.53 -5.30 11.22
CA ILE A 55 -1.63 -4.41 11.58
C ILE A 55 -2.32 -5.00 12.79
N HIS A 56 -2.51 -4.16 13.80
CA HIS A 56 -3.25 -4.50 15.00
C HIS A 56 -4.58 -3.74 15.02
N GLU A 57 -5.65 -4.40 15.42
CA GLU A 57 -6.94 -3.79 15.69
C GLU A 57 -7.22 -3.75 17.19
N LEU A 58 -7.96 -2.74 17.63
CA LEU A 58 -8.40 -2.61 19.02
C LEU A 58 -9.59 -3.56 19.25
N ASN A 59 -9.46 -4.47 20.19
CA ASN A 59 -10.52 -5.42 20.52
C ASN A 59 -11.52 -4.86 21.55
N ASP A 60 -12.52 -5.66 21.93
CA ASP A 60 -13.58 -5.25 22.87
C ASP A 60 -13.08 -5.06 24.31
N GLN A 61 -11.89 -5.58 24.64
CA GLN A 61 -11.22 -5.37 25.93
C GLN A 61 -10.36 -4.09 25.93
N GLY A 62 -10.20 -3.41 24.79
CA GLY A 62 -9.32 -2.26 24.64
C GLY A 62 -7.86 -2.63 24.41
N ASP A 63 -7.57 -3.88 24.05
CA ASP A 63 -6.21 -4.33 23.72
C ASP A 63 -6.00 -4.33 22.21
N TYR A 64 -4.79 -4.00 21.78
CA TYR A 64 -4.37 -4.14 20.38
C TYR A 64 -4.00 -5.60 20.09
N THR A 65 -4.64 -6.18 19.09
CA THR A 65 -4.42 -7.56 18.66
C THR A 65 -4.21 -7.64 17.16
N ALA A 66 -3.31 -8.52 16.70
CA ALA A 66 -3.00 -8.70 15.28
C ALA A 66 -4.25 -9.08 14.47
N VAL A 67 -4.39 -8.44 13.30
CA VAL A 67 -5.51 -8.68 12.37
C VAL A 67 -5.27 -9.98 11.60
N GLU A 68 -6.30 -10.82 11.52
CA GLU A 68 -6.24 -12.05 10.72
C GLU A 68 -6.11 -11.71 9.22
N VAL A 69 -5.18 -12.39 8.56
CA VAL A 69 -4.97 -12.27 7.11
C VAL A 69 -5.42 -13.54 6.42
N THR A 70 -6.39 -13.43 5.51
CA THR A 70 -6.82 -14.52 4.65
C THR A 70 -6.06 -14.45 3.32
N PRO A 71 -5.18 -15.42 3.00
CA PRO A 71 -4.44 -15.43 1.73
C PRO A 71 -5.40 -15.53 0.54
N LYS A 72 -5.07 -14.84 -0.55
CA LYS A 72 -5.83 -14.90 -1.81
C LYS A 72 -4.89 -14.92 -3.01
N ASN A 73 -5.12 -15.86 -3.92
CA ASN A 73 -4.25 -16.08 -5.08
C ASN A 73 -4.22 -14.91 -6.07
N ASP A 74 -5.26 -14.07 -6.07
CA ASP A 74 -5.40 -12.90 -6.93
C ASP A 74 -4.92 -11.59 -6.27
N VAL A 75 -4.46 -11.66 -5.01
CA VAL A 75 -3.94 -10.51 -4.28
C VAL A 75 -2.41 -10.60 -4.25
N PRO A 76 -1.68 -9.65 -4.87
CA PRO A 76 -0.22 -9.68 -4.91
C PRO A 76 0.45 -9.36 -3.55
N CYS A 77 -0.34 -9.01 -2.53
CA CYS A 77 0.10 -8.79 -1.14
C CYS A 77 -0.16 -10.03 -0.27
N ALA A 78 0.08 -9.93 1.04
CA ALA A 78 -0.09 -11.04 1.99
C ALA A 78 -1.52 -11.64 2.07
N GLY A 79 -2.55 -10.96 1.56
CA GLY A 79 -3.93 -11.44 1.53
C GLY A 79 -4.94 -10.33 1.79
N VAL A 80 -6.16 -10.71 2.20
CA VAL A 80 -7.21 -9.80 2.64
C VAL A 80 -7.21 -9.73 4.16
N MET A 81 -7.27 -8.52 4.70
CA MET A 81 -7.34 -8.24 6.13
C MET A 81 -8.78 -7.93 6.50
N GLN A 82 -9.31 -8.55 7.56
CA GLN A 82 -10.69 -8.36 8.00
C GLN A 82 -10.72 -7.56 9.30
N LEU A 83 -10.92 -6.25 9.19
CA LEU A 83 -11.04 -5.35 10.34
C LEU A 83 -12.46 -5.38 10.90
N ARG A 84 -12.59 -5.40 12.23
CA ARG A 84 -13.89 -5.24 12.90
C ARG A 84 -14.41 -3.82 12.65
N GLN A 85 -15.61 -3.69 12.06
CA GLN A 85 -16.21 -2.37 11.85
C GLN A 85 -16.59 -1.73 13.18
N VAL A 86 -16.05 -0.54 13.45
CA VAL A 86 -16.54 0.32 14.51
C VAL A 86 -17.74 1.09 13.96
N SER A 87 -18.95 0.77 14.42
CA SER A 87 -20.11 1.59 14.13
C SER A 87 -19.95 2.94 14.82
N ALA A 88 -19.71 4.00 14.06
CA ALA A 88 -19.83 5.36 14.59
C ALA A 88 -21.31 5.61 14.96
N ARG A 89 -21.63 5.70 16.25
CA ARG A 89 -22.89 6.32 16.67
C ARG A 89 -22.73 7.83 16.50
N LEU A 90 -23.39 8.36 15.48
CA LEU A 90 -23.70 9.79 15.38
C LEU A 90 -24.69 10.20 16.49
#